data_AF-A0ABD5GD15-F1
#
_entry.id   AF-A0ABD5GD15-F1
#
_cell.length_a   1.000
_cell.length_b   1.000
_cell.length_c   1.000
_cell.angle_alpha   90.00
_cell.angle_beta   90.00
_cell.angle_gamma   90.00
#
_symmetry.space_group_name_H-M   'P 1'
#
loop_
_entity.id
_entity.type
_entity.pdbx_description
1 polymer ?
#
loop_
_entity_poly.entity_id
_entity_poly.type
_entity_poly.pdbx_seq_one_letter_code
_entity_poly.pdbx_strand_id
1 'polypeptide(L)' 'MAKAPPDAPKAPPGEVVRLAKPHTHAGRRLEPGDTLTVTADQKRWLEKLGVIGQENHDA' A
#
# COMPACT_ATOMS: atom_id res chain seq x y z
N MET A 1 -12.08 -18.59 32.05
CA MET A 1 -10.89 -17.73 31.89
C MET A 1 -9.94 -18.38 30.88
N ALA A 2 -9.99 -17.97 29.62
CA ALA A 2 -9.05 -18.38 28.58
C ALA A 2 -8.60 -17.11 27.83
N LYS A 3 -7.29 -17.01 27.63
CA LYS A 3 -6.52 -15.80 27.37
C LYS A 3 -6.69 -15.31 25.93
N ALA A 4 -7.01 -14.03 25.74
CA ALA A 4 -6.73 -13.35 24.49
C ALA A 4 -5.21 -13.13 24.37
N PRO A 5 -4.57 -13.40 23.23
CA PRO A 5 -3.19 -12.97 23.02
C PRO A 5 -3.17 -11.44 22.77
N PRO A 6 -2.51 -10.62 23.62
CA PRO A 6 -2.42 -9.19 23.39
C PRO A 6 -1.10 -8.86 22.70
N ASP A 7 -0.79 -9.52 21.59
CA ASP A 7 0.38 -9.14 20.78
C ASP A 7 0.18 -9.64 19.33
N ALA A 8 -0.89 -9.17 18.70
CA ALA A 8 -0.83 -9.02 17.26
C ALA A 8 0.03 -7.78 17.02
N PRO A 9 1.17 -7.85 16.30
CA PRO A 9 1.86 -6.65 15.90
C PRO A 9 0.83 -5.82 15.17
N LYS A 10 0.54 -4.64 15.71
CA LYS A 10 -0.42 -3.68 15.18
C LYS A 10 0.18 -3.24 13.85
N ALA A 11 -0.07 -4.02 12.80
CA ALA A 11 0.43 -3.76 11.47
C ALA A 11 0.05 -2.31 11.17
N PRO A 12 1.02 -1.45 10.84
CA PRO A 12 0.72 -0.04 10.61
C PRO A 12 -0.42 0.03 9.59
N PRO A 13 -1.38 0.95 9.76
CA PRO A 13 -2.49 1.06 8.83
C PRO A 13 -1.91 1.21 7.43
N GLY A 14 -2.15 0.21 6.59
CA GLY A 14 -1.69 0.23 5.22
C GLY A 14 -2.51 1.25 4.45
N GLU A 15 -1.86 2.18 3.78
CA GLU A 15 -2.49 3.08 2.82
C GLU A 15 -2.74 2.32 1.53
N VAL A 16 -3.98 2.34 1.07
CA VAL A 16 -4.35 1.84 -0.25
C VAL A 16 -3.95 2.89 -1.27
N VAL A 17 -3.07 2.51 -2.20
CA VAL A 17 -2.60 3.38 -3.28
C VAL A 17 -2.91 2.76 -4.62
N ARG A 18 -3.22 3.61 -5.60
CA ARG A 18 -3.49 3.18 -6.97
C ARG A 18 -2.24 3.35 -7.83
N LEU A 19 -1.90 2.29 -8.55
CA LEU A 19 -0.76 2.29 -9.46
C LEU A 19 -1.06 3.14 -10.69
N ALA A 20 -0.16 4.06 -11.03
CA ALA A 20 -0.15 4.78 -12.31
C ALA A 20 0.67 4.05 -13.37
N LYS A 21 1.59 3.18 -12.95
CA LYS A 21 2.46 2.37 -13.83
C LYS A 21 2.44 0.91 -13.41
N PRO A 22 2.74 -0.02 -14.34
CA PRO A 22 2.91 -1.42 -13.99
C PRO A 22 4.04 -1.58 -12.98
N HIS A 23 3.78 -2.31 -11.89
CA HIS A 23 4.72 -2.53 -10.80
C HIS A 23 4.67 -3.97 -10.34
N THR A 24 5.82 -4.54 -9.97
CA THR A 24 5.84 -5.90 -9.40
C THR A 24 5.96 -5.80 -7.89
N HIS A 25 4.91 -6.23 -7.19
CA HIS A 25 4.84 -6.21 -5.72
C HIS A 25 4.77 -7.63 -5.18
N ALA A 26 5.70 -8.01 -4.29
CA ALA A 26 5.77 -9.35 -3.68
C ALA A 26 5.74 -10.51 -4.71
N GLY A 27 6.38 -10.32 -5.87
CA GLY A 27 6.39 -11.30 -6.96
C GLY A 27 5.10 -11.36 -7.81
N ARG A 28 4.11 -10.52 -7.51
CA ARG A 28 2.92 -10.32 -8.34
C ARG A 28 3.09 -9.10 -9.22
N ARG A 29 2.88 -9.27 -10.52
CA ARG A 29 2.80 -8.15 -11.45
C ARG A 29 1.45 -7.48 -11.28
N LEU A 30 1.47 -6.19 -11.02
CA LEU A 30 0.31 -5.32 -10.92
C LEU A 30 0.30 -4.36 -12.10
N GLU A 31 -0.90 -4.05 -12.56
CA GLU A 31 -1.13 -3.20 -13.72
C GLU A 31 -1.44 -1.77 -13.29
N PRO A 32 -1.22 -0.77 -14.17
CA PRO A 32 -1.71 0.58 -13.90
C PRO A 32 -3.23 0.57 -13.73
N GLY A 33 -3.71 1.22 -12.67
CA GLY A 33 -5.11 1.24 -12.24
C GLY A 33 -5.41 0.29 -11.08
N ASP A 34 -4.55 -0.70 -10.84
CA ASP A 34 -4.67 -1.66 -9.73
C ASP A 34 -4.34 -0.98 -8.39
N THR A 35 -4.91 -1.48 -7.30
CA THR A 35 -4.70 -0.92 -5.97
C THR A 35 -3.86 -1.85 -5.11
N LEU A 36 -2.89 -1.30 -4.39
CA LEU A 36 -2.12 -2.05 -3.41
C LEU A 36 -2.12 -1.37 -2.05
N THR A 37 -2.10 -2.19 -1.01
CA THR A 37 -1.98 -1.72 0.38
C THR A 37 -0.50 -1.68 0.75
N VAL A 38 0.00 -0.50 1.07
CA VAL A 38 1.41 -0.26 1.42
C VAL A 38 1.53 0.53 2.71
N THR A 39 2.71 0.50 3.33
CA THR A 39 3.00 1.45 4.41
C THR A 39 3.18 2.87 3.87
N ALA A 40 3.04 3.89 4.72
CA ALA A 40 3.24 5.29 4.35
C ALA A 40 4.65 5.56 3.76
N ASP A 41 5.67 4.85 4.24
CA ASP A 41 7.03 4.94 3.70
C ASP A 41 7.12 4.36 2.28
N GLN A 42 6.53 3.18 2.07
CA GLN A 42 6.42 2.59 0.74
C GLN A 42 5.60 3.44 -0.23
N LYS A 43 4.50 4.05 0.23
CA LYS A 43 3.74 5.02 -0.57
C LYS A 43 4.65 6.15 -1.04
N ARG A 44 5.37 6.81 -0.12
CA ARG A 44 6.32 7.88 -0.47
C ARG A 44 7.40 7.43 -1.45
N TRP A 45 7.89 6.21 -1.30
CA TRP A 45 8.84 5.62 -2.24
C TRP A 45 8.22 5.41 -3.63
N LEU A 46 7.00 4.87 -3.71
CA LEU A 46 6.27 4.69 -4.96
C LEU A 46 5.90 6.03 -5.62
N GLU A 47 5.57 7.07 -4.84
CA GLU A 47 5.32 8.43 -5.33
C GLU A 47 6.59 9.03 -5.94
N LYS A 48 7.74 8.90 -5.25
CA LYS A 48 9.04 9.37 -5.78
C LYS A 48 9.44 8.68 -7.09
N LEU A 49 9.08 7.41 -7.25
CA LEU A 49 9.31 6.67 -8.49
C LEU A 49 8.29 7.00 -9.58
N GLY A 50 7.23 7.75 -9.26
CA GLY A 50 6.10 8.00 -10.15
C GLY A 50 5.39 6.71 -10.55
N VAL A 51 5.39 5.70 -9.66
CA VAL A 51 4.73 4.41 -9.85
C VAL A 51 3.26 4.49 -9.46
N ILE A 52 2.95 5.28 -8.43
CA ILE A 52 1.59 5.66 -8.07
C ILE A 52 1.38 7.12 -8.48
N GLY A 53 0.17 7.44 -8.91
CA GLY A 53 -0.20 8.83 -9.15
C GLY A 53 -0.34 9.56 -7.82
N GLN A 54 -0.09 10.87 -7.81
CA GLN A 54 -0.72 11.74 -6.81
C GLN A 54 -2.23 11.72 -7.09
N GLU A 55 -2.91 10.61 -6.79
CA GLU A 55 -4.36 10.57 -6.87
C GLU A 55 -4.84 11.44 -5.69
N ASN A 56 -4.99 12.73 -5.97
CA ASN A 56 -5.73 13.66 -5.14
C ASN A 56 -7.09 13.01 -4.92
N HIS A 57 -7.32 12.54 -3.70
CA HIS A 57 -8.66 12.20 -3.23
C HIS A 57 -9.43 13.51 -3.12
N ASP A 58 -9.99 13.97 -4.23
CA ASP A 58 -10.97 15.05 -4.30
C ASP A 58 -12.27 14.43 -4.81
N ALA A 59 -13.16 14.10 -3.87
CA ALA A 59 -14.61 13.93 -4.03
C ALA A 59 -15.29 13.82 -2.67
#